data_AF-A0A6P0YKE0-F1
#
_entry.id   AF-A0A6P0YKE0-F1
#
_cell.length_a   1.000
_cell.length_b   1.000
_cell.length_c   1.000
_cell.angle_alpha   90.00
_cell.angle_beta   90.00
_cell.angle_gamma   90.00
#
_symmetry.space_group_name_H-M   'P 1'
#
loop_
_entity.id
_entity.type
_entity.pdbx_description
1 polymer ?
#
loop_
_entity_poly.entity_id
_entity_poly.type
_entity_poly.pdbx_seq_one_letter_code
_entity_poly.pdbx_strand_id
1 'polypeptide(L)'
;LKLCDVCLDSYPFAGVNSLIEPLEIGIPIVTKNGNSFRSLMGSALLRSLSIPDLIADSEAEYINLAIRLANNSELRQQKQQEIREKMQQNPDFLDSRSYSEQIGKLLPELFQEWQNIHSPKTIESQKKNSLTSEFINRLVGCVNLYKIDPTDQSLIEELRQLRKQIANFWLDVPPKELETIYQGKVREAYIALLGSGIQNEPQTEEEENFLKELADISMGLTNPKAINALLGGMLYFPPGKMLVRDAKNRLPQWLINDYKKVFESREVAQKLEKAFQTKSPHLSEDSVGVDLTSKPLKAAESQTEKNVVLTENKPENLDSANQKFMNQLLGSVNLYYIDPSDESVVKELRQLRKKMADFWINLEPKKLQTFYLGEMGQGYQALLNSEIQNESLIESEQEFLQQLATQLAQGIEAPKAINYLLAAMLYCCSEQLRIEDITKLPQWLLSDYQKFVVN
;
A
#
# COMPACT_ATOMS: atom_id res chain seq x y z
N LEU A 1 52.06 -27.59 -10.37
CA LEU A 1 52.62 -27.28 -9.03
C LEU A 1 53.82 -28.14 -8.62
N LYS A 2 53.87 -29.47 -8.87
CA LYS A 2 55.00 -30.34 -8.41
C LYS A 2 56.42 -29.96 -8.88
N LEU A 3 56.56 -29.03 -9.85
CA LEU A 3 57.84 -28.49 -10.31
C LEU A 3 58.19 -27.13 -9.65
N CYS A 4 57.33 -26.60 -8.79
CA CYS A 4 57.48 -25.31 -8.14
C CYS A 4 58.22 -25.46 -6.81
N ASP A 5 59.26 -24.65 -6.59
CA ASP A 5 60.04 -24.64 -5.35
C ASP A 5 59.48 -23.68 -4.29
N VAL A 6 58.96 -22.54 -4.72
CA VAL A 6 58.46 -21.43 -3.88
C VAL A 6 57.31 -20.76 -4.60
N CYS A 7 56.20 -20.55 -3.92
CA CYS A 7 55.05 -19.81 -4.43
C CYS A 7 55.12 -18.35 -3.94
N LEU A 8 54.94 -17.41 -4.85
CA LEU A 8 54.92 -15.97 -4.55
C LEU A 8 53.47 -15.49 -4.62
N ASP A 9 52.94 -15.04 -3.48
CA ASP A 9 51.59 -14.52 -3.38
C ASP A 9 51.49 -13.09 -3.95
N SER A 10 50.31 -12.70 -4.42
CA SER A 10 50.10 -11.37 -5.00
C SER A 10 49.77 -10.31 -3.94
N TYR A 11 50.12 -9.06 -4.21
CA TYR A 11 49.78 -7.89 -3.39
C TYR A 11 49.27 -6.77 -4.33
N PRO A 12 48.26 -5.96 -3.95
CA PRO A 12 47.53 -5.92 -2.67
C PRO A 12 46.41 -6.95 -2.53
N PHE A 13 46.17 -7.76 -3.55
CA PHE A 13 45.14 -8.79 -3.54
C PHE A 13 45.79 -10.14 -3.30
N ALA A 14 45.83 -10.57 -2.04
CA ALA A 14 46.40 -11.86 -1.67
C ALA A 14 45.48 -13.01 -2.07
N GLY A 15 46.10 -14.16 -2.34
CA GLY A 15 45.40 -15.40 -2.60
C GLY A 15 44.75 -15.99 -1.34
N VAL A 16 43.80 -16.90 -1.56
CA VAL A 16 43.25 -17.80 -0.53
C VAL A 16 43.23 -19.21 -1.11
N ASN A 17 42.27 -19.50 -2.00
CA ASN A 17 42.13 -20.83 -2.59
C ASN A 17 43.36 -21.23 -3.42
N SER A 18 43.94 -20.27 -4.16
CA SER A 18 45.17 -20.48 -4.94
C SER A 18 46.41 -20.77 -4.09
N LEU A 19 46.35 -20.51 -2.78
CA LEU A 19 47.43 -20.80 -1.82
C LEU A 19 47.23 -22.16 -1.14
N ILE A 20 46.03 -22.73 -1.13
CA ILE A 20 45.76 -24.04 -0.53
C ILE A 20 46.48 -25.14 -1.33
N GLU A 21 46.36 -25.17 -2.67
CA GLU A 21 46.97 -26.24 -3.48
C GLU A 21 48.51 -26.30 -3.34
N PRO A 22 49.27 -25.17 -3.32
CA PRO A 22 50.68 -25.21 -2.97
C PRO A 22 50.95 -25.76 -1.57
N LEU A 23 50.18 -25.35 -0.55
CA LEU A 23 50.36 -25.83 0.83
C LEU A 23 50.10 -27.33 0.97
N GLU A 24 49.08 -27.86 0.28
CA GLU A 24 48.74 -29.30 0.31
C GLU A 24 49.89 -30.20 -0.14
N ILE A 25 50.75 -29.71 -1.04
CA ILE A 25 51.94 -30.43 -1.49
C ILE A 25 53.24 -29.91 -0.87
N GLY A 26 53.13 -29.06 0.15
CA GLY A 26 54.25 -28.58 0.96
C GLY A 26 55.04 -27.42 0.37
N ILE A 27 54.57 -26.70 -0.65
CA ILE A 27 55.33 -25.61 -1.26
C ILE A 27 55.33 -24.38 -0.32
N PRO A 28 56.51 -23.83 0.04
CA PRO A 28 56.61 -22.58 0.79
C PRO A 28 56.00 -21.41 0.02
N ILE A 29 55.19 -20.62 0.71
CA ILE A 29 54.56 -19.41 0.17
C ILE A 29 55.25 -18.19 0.75
N VAL A 30 55.55 -17.18 -0.06
CA VAL A 30 55.93 -15.86 0.41
C VAL A 30 54.71 -14.95 0.25
N THR A 31 54.25 -14.34 1.35
CA THR A 31 53.13 -13.38 1.32
C THR A 31 53.52 -12.06 1.97
N LYS A 32 52.90 -10.97 1.55
CA LYS A 32 53.13 -9.64 2.11
C LYS A 32 51.93 -9.21 2.95
N ASN A 33 52.18 -8.87 4.20
CA ASN A 33 51.21 -8.30 5.11
C ASN A 33 50.73 -6.91 4.60
N GLY A 34 49.49 -6.57 4.90
CA GLY A 34 48.86 -5.32 4.47
C GLY A 34 47.86 -4.78 5.47
N ASN A 35 47.15 -3.73 5.08
CA ASN A 35 46.22 -2.98 5.93
C ASN A 35 44.75 -3.06 5.46
N SER A 36 44.48 -3.86 4.44
CA SER A 36 43.13 -4.15 3.97
C SER A 36 42.82 -5.64 4.12
N PHE A 37 41.54 -5.97 4.22
CA PHE A 37 41.06 -7.36 4.27
C PHE A 37 41.67 -8.23 3.15
N ARG A 38 41.67 -7.72 1.90
CA ARG A 38 42.23 -8.44 0.74
C ARG A 38 43.73 -8.66 0.81
N SER A 39 44.47 -7.71 1.39
CA SER A 39 45.91 -7.85 1.55
C SER A 39 46.32 -8.70 2.76
N LEU A 40 45.39 -9.00 3.67
CA LEU A 40 45.66 -9.78 4.88
C LEU A 40 45.44 -11.28 4.69
N MET A 41 44.69 -11.69 3.66
CA MET A 41 44.25 -13.06 3.43
C MET A 41 45.38 -14.11 3.46
N GLY A 42 46.42 -13.95 2.64
CA GLY A 42 47.55 -14.89 2.61
C GLY A 42 48.30 -14.95 3.93
N SER A 43 48.50 -13.80 4.58
CA SER A 43 49.14 -13.74 5.90
C SER A 43 48.31 -14.41 7.01
N ALA A 44 46.98 -14.27 6.96
CA ALA A 44 46.07 -14.92 7.91
C ALA A 44 46.10 -16.44 7.75
N LEU A 45 46.15 -16.94 6.52
CA LEU A 45 46.29 -18.37 6.21
C LEU A 45 47.58 -18.94 6.82
N LEU A 46 48.72 -18.29 6.60
CA LEU A 46 50.00 -18.73 7.14
C LEU A 46 50.08 -18.61 8.68
N ARG A 47 49.42 -17.61 9.28
CA ARG A 47 49.28 -17.52 10.75
C ARG A 47 48.42 -18.66 11.31
N SER A 48 47.33 -19.03 10.65
CA SER A 48 46.50 -20.17 11.05
C SER A 48 47.25 -21.49 10.93
N LEU A 49 48.08 -21.65 9.90
CA LEU A 49 49.02 -22.77 9.80
C LEU A 49 50.22 -22.64 10.77
N SER A 50 50.29 -21.61 11.60
CA SER A 50 51.40 -21.36 12.53
C SER A 50 52.78 -21.24 11.87
N ILE A 51 52.88 -20.67 10.66
CA ILE A 51 54.15 -20.42 9.92
C ILE A 51 54.28 -18.92 9.58
N PRO A 52 54.38 -18.03 10.59
CA PRO A 52 54.40 -16.59 10.36
C PRO A 52 55.71 -16.07 9.75
N ASP A 53 56.79 -16.85 9.75
CA ASP A 53 58.10 -16.44 9.24
C ASP A 53 58.21 -16.44 7.71
N LEU A 54 57.12 -16.83 7.05
CA LEU A 54 56.88 -16.74 5.61
C LEU A 54 56.06 -15.48 5.22
N ILE A 55 55.79 -14.60 6.18
CA ILE A 55 55.06 -13.34 6.01
C ILE A 55 56.07 -12.20 6.07
N ALA A 56 56.04 -11.31 5.08
CA ALA A 56 56.83 -10.09 5.05
C ALA A 56 55.99 -8.86 5.37
N ASP A 57 56.51 -7.91 6.17
CA ASP A 57 55.78 -6.68 6.53
C ASP A 57 56.07 -5.51 5.57
N SER A 58 57.06 -5.67 4.68
CA SER A 58 57.41 -4.69 3.66
C SER A 58 57.74 -5.34 2.31
N GLU A 59 57.77 -4.55 1.24
CA GLU A 59 58.20 -5.02 -0.09
C GLU A 59 59.67 -5.50 -0.06
N ALA A 60 60.54 -4.78 0.65
CA ALA A 60 61.94 -5.17 0.81
C ALA A 60 62.08 -6.52 1.52
N GLU A 61 61.32 -6.75 2.59
CA GLU A 61 61.29 -8.04 3.27
C GLU A 61 60.72 -9.15 2.39
N TYR A 62 59.69 -8.87 1.59
CA TYR A 62 59.10 -9.84 0.68
C TYR A 62 60.13 -10.33 -0.34
N ILE A 63 60.85 -9.40 -0.96
CA ILE A 63 61.93 -9.69 -1.91
C ILE A 63 63.06 -10.48 -1.22
N ASN A 64 63.50 -10.05 -0.04
CA ASN A 64 64.57 -10.72 0.70
C ASN A 64 64.18 -12.15 1.12
N LEU A 65 62.93 -12.35 1.55
CA LEU A 65 62.41 -13.66 1.92
C LEU A 65 62.34 -14.60 0.70
N ALA A 66 61.86 -14.10 -0.44
CA ALA A 66 61.84 -14.85 -1.70
C ALA A 66 63.25 -15.25 -2.15
N ILE A 67 64.21 -14.32 -2.12
CA ILE A 67 65.62 -14.59 -2.46
C ILE A 67 66.24 -15.61 -1.50
N ARG A 68 65.97 -15.48 -0.19
CA ARG A 68 66.49 -16.39 0.84
C ARG A 68 65.99 -17.81 0.61
N LEU A 69 64.69 -17.97 0.35
CA LEU A 69 64.12 -19.27 0.01
C LEU A 69 64.68 -19.79 -1.32
N ALA A 70 64.82 -18.97 -2.36
CA ALA A 70 65.36 -19.40 -3.65
C ALA A 70 66.82 -19.90 -3.58
N ASN A 71 67.65 -19.30 -2.73
CA ASN A 71 69.08 -19.62 -2.64
C ASN A 71 69.45 -20.62 -1.53
N ASN A 72 68.56 -20.91 -0.58
CA ASN A 72 68.85 -21.83 0.53
C ASN A 72 67.99 -23.11 0.42
N SER A 73 68.56 -24.18 -0.14
CA SER A 73 67.87 -25.45 -0.31
C SER A 73 67.51 -26.14 1.01
N GLU A 74 68.35 -26.00 2.03
CA GLU A 74 68.12 -26.58 3.36
C GLU A 74 66.90 -25.91 4.02
N LEU A 75 66.84 -24.57 3.99
CA LEU A 75 65.68 -23.81 4.47
C LEU A 75 64.41 -24.19 3.71
N ARG A 76 64.47 -24.35 2.38
CA ARG A 76 63.30 -24.79 1.60
C ARG A 76 62.84 -26.17 2.03
N GLN A 77 63.74 -27.14 2.17
CA GLN A 77 63.38 -28.49 2.60
C GLN A 77 62.78 -28.51 4.00
N GLN A 78 63.34 -27.71 4.93
CA GLN A 78 62.80 -27.54 6.26
C GLN A 78 61.37 -26.99 6.22
N LYS A 79 61.12 -25.91 5.46
CA LYS A 79 59.79 -25.31 5.34
C LYS A 79 58.81 -26.24 4.64
N GLN A 80 59.25 -26.97 3.62
CA GLN A 80 58.42 -27.96 2.94
C GLN A 80 57.98 -29.07 3.90
N GLN A 81 58.88 -29.55 4.76
CA GLN A 81 58.56 -30.57 5.74
C GLN A 81 57.60 -30.04 6.81
N GLU A 82 57.88 -28.85 7.35
CA GLU A 82 57.01 -28.18 8.33
C GLU A 82 55.59 -27.98 7.78
N ILE A 83 55.45 -27.49 6.54
CA ILE A 83 54.14 -27.29 5.90
C ILE A 83 53.41 -28.62 5.75
N ARG A 84 54.07 -29.68 5.27
CA ARG A 84 53.44 -31.01 5.13
C ARG A 84 52.94 -31.55 6.45
N GLU A 85 53.74 -31.46 7.51
CA GLU A 85 53.36 -31.91 8.85
C GLU A 85 52.14 -31.16 9.37
N LYS A 86 52.11 -29.83 9.23
CA LYS A 86 50.99 -29.02 9.71
C LYS A 86 49.73 -29.19 8.87
N MET A 87 49.85 -29.35 7.55
CA MET A 87 48.72 -29.64 6.67
C MET A 87 48.10 -31.01 6.96
N GLN A 88 48.91 -32.03 7.30
CA GLN A 88 48.42 -33.35 7.71
C GLN A 88 47.64 -33.34 9.03
N GLN A 89 47.85 -32.34 9.87
CA GLN A 89 47.12 -32.17 11.13
C GLN A 89 45.70 -31.59 10.94
N ASN A 90 45.24 -31.45 9.69
CA ASN A 90 43.95 -30.86 9.33
C ASN A 90 43.77 -29.46 9.94
N PRO A 91 44.50 -28.45 9.43
CA PRO A 91 44.48 -27.10 9.99
C PRO A 91 43.07 -26.49 9.97
N ASP A 92 42.82 -25.53 10.86
CA ASP A 92 41.50 -24.95 11.11
C ASP A 92 40.77 -24.50 9.84
N PHE A 93 41.50 -23.95 8.86
CA PHE A 93 40.92 -23.50 7.58
C PHE A 93 40.49 -24.62 6.62
N LEU A 94 40.83 -25.88 6.90
CA LEU A 94 40.34 -27.08 6.21
C LEU A 94 39.32 -27.88 7.04
N ASP A 95 39.18 -27.58 8.34
CA ASP A 95 38.20 -28.25 9.20
C ASP A 95 36.80 -27.66 9.06
N SER A 96 36.10 -28.11 8.01
CA SER A 96 34.71 -27.71 7.75
C SER A 96 33.74 -28.02 8.89
N ARG A 97 34.00 -29.06 9.71
CA ARG A 97 33.12 -29.44 10.81
C ARG A 97 33.26 -28.47 11.98
N SER A 98 34.50 -28.20 12.42
CA SER A 98 34.76 -27.22 13.47
C SER A 98 34.31 -25.82 13.06
N TYR A 99 34.51 -25.44 11.79
CA TYR A 99 33.98 -24.17 11.25
C TYR A 99 32.45 -24.11 11.29
N SER A 100 31.77 -25.19 10.86
CA SER A 100 30.30 -25.27 10.87
C SER A 100 29.74 -25.19 12.29
N GLU A 101 30.39 -25.81 13.28
CA GLU A 101 30.00 -25.71 14.69
C GLU A 101 30.15 -24.29 15.24
N GLN A 102 31.19 -23.57 14.85
CA GLN A 102 31.40 -22.17 15.26
C GLN A 102 30.35 -21.24 14.64
N ILE A 103 30.13 -21.33 13.32
CA ILE A 103 29.09 -20.56 12.62
C ILE A 103 27.70 -20.93 13.14
N GLY A 104 27.44 -22.22 13.39
CA GLY A 104 26.16 -22.71 13.88
C GLY A 104 25.78 -22.16 15.25
N LYS A 105 26.75 -21.75 16.08
CA LYS A 105 26.49 -21.04 17.35
C LYS A 105 26.15 -19.57 17.12
N LEU A 106 26.84 -18.92 16.19
CA LEU A 106 26.64 -17.50 15.86
C LEU A 106 25.31 -17.23 15.16
N LEU A 107 24.84 -18.15 14.32
CA LEU A 107 23.59 -17.96 13.56
C LEU A 107 22.36 -17.74 14.47
N PRO A 108 22.11 -18.56 15.51
CA PRO A 108 21.07 -18.29 16.50
C PRO A 108 21.26 -16.99 17.26
N GLU A 109 22.50 -16.62 17.63
CA GLU A 109 22.78 -15.36 18.33
C GLU A 109 22.45 -14.14 17.46
N LEU A 110 22.90 -14.15 16.20
CA LEU A 110 22.60 -13.11 15.21
C LEU A 110 21.10 -13.06 14.89
N PHE A 111 20.46 -14.22 14.80
CA PHE A 111 19.01 -14.28 14.59
C PHE A 111 18.26 -13.76 15.81
N GLN A 112 18.69 -14.08 17.02
CA GLN A 112 18.10 -13.56 18.25
C GLN A 112 18.33 -12.05 18.39
N GLU A 113 19.50 -11.53 18.01
CA GLU A 113 19.77 -10.10 17.97
C GLU A 113 18.89 -9.40 16.93
N TRP A 114 18.81 -9.94 15.72
CA TRP A 114 17.89 -9.47 14.68
C TRP A 114 16.45 -9.51 15.20
N GLN A 115 16.02 -10.60 15.82
CA GLN A 115 14.72 -10.72 16.45
C GLN A 115 14.56 -9.69 17.57
N ASN A 116 15.54 -9.38 18.40
CA ASN A 116 15.41 -8.34 19.43
C ASN A 116 15.30 -6.92 18.84
N ILE A 117 15.96 -6.67 17.71
CA ILE A 117 15.90 -5.39 16.99
C ILE A 117 14.57 -5.21 16.24
N HIS A 118 14.00 -6.31 15.74
CA HIS A 118 12.84 -6.31 14.83
C HIS A 118 11.56 -6.89 15.44
N SER A 119 11.66 -7.58 16.57
CA SER A 119 10.51 -7.95 17.38
C SER A 119 9.85 -6.65 17.82
N PRO A 120 8.51 -6.61 17.83
CA PRO A 120 7.83 -5.56 18.57
C PRO A 120 8.42 -5.62 19.97
N LYS A 121 9.12 -4.55 20.39
CA LYS A 121 9.44 -4.37 21.80
C LYS A 121 8.09 -4.25 22.50
N THR A 122 7.49 -5.38 22.88
CA THR A 122 6.44 -5.41 23.88
C THR A 122 7.03 -4.66 25.05
N ILE A 123 6.35 -3.58 25.42
CA ILE A 123 6.82 -2.57 26.34
C ILE A 123 7.14 -3.22 27.69
N GLU A 124 8.39 -3.62 27.90
CA GLU A 124 8.98 -3.76 29.22
C GLU A 124 9.53 -2.39 29.63
N SER A 125 8.60 -1.48 29.86
CA SER A 125 8.82 -0.45 30.87
C SER A 125 7.66 -0.57 31.86
N GLN A 126 7.96 -0.33 33.12
CA GLN A 126 7.07 -0.51 34.28
C GLN A 126 5.80 0.39 34.27
N LYS A 127 5.44 0.95 33.11
CA LYS A 127 4.15 1.54 32.75
C LYS A 127 3.75 1.03 31.36
N LYS A 128 2.73 0.17 31.32
CA LYS A 128 2.25 -0.63 30.17
C LYS A 128 1.96 0.10 28.84
N ASN A 129 2.11 1.43 28.74
CA ASN A 129 1.51 2.25 27.69
C ASN A 129 2.40 3.43 27.20
N SER A 130 3.70 3.21 26.96
CA SER A 130 4.57 4.24 26.35
C SER A 130 5.64 3.62 25.45
N LEU A 131 5.81 4.17 24.24
CA LEU A 131 6.98 3.91 23.39
C LEU A 131 8.23 4.55 24.01
N THR A 132 9.40 3.96 23.77
CA THR A 132 10.68 4.51 24.24
C THR A 132 11.13 5.68 23.36
N SER A 133 11.88 6.63 23.93
CA SER A 133 12.49 7.71 23.15
C SER A 133 13.41 7.18 22.04
N GLU A 134 14.09 6.06 22.28
CA GLU A 134 14.93 5.38 21.29
C GLU A 134 14.11 4.92 20.07
N PHE A 135 12.95 4.29 20.30
CA PHE A 135 12.05 3.86 19.23
C PHE A 135 11.53 5.05 18.43
N ILE A 136 11.06 6.10 19.11
CA ILE A 136 10.56 7.32 18.46
C ILE A 136 11.65 7.97 17.60
N ASN A 137 12.87 8.09 18.14
CA ASN A 137 14.00 8.68 17.41
C ASN A 137 14.39 7.84 16.18
N ARG A 138 14.40 6.50 16.31
CA ARG A 138 14.65 5.58 15.19
C ARG A 138 13.62 5.76 14.09
N LEU A 139 12.32 5.73 14.44
CA LEU A 139 11.22 5.94 13.50
C LEU A 139 11.36 7.26 12.73
N VAL A 140 11.55 8.36 13.45
CA VAL A 140 11.70 9.69 12.84
C VAL A 140 12.95 9.75 11.96
N GLY A 141 14.04 9.11 12.38
CA GLY A 141 15.26 8.95 11.58
C GLY A 141 15.00 8.24 10.25
N CYS A 142 14.35 7.06 10.29
CA CYS A 142 14.01 6.30 9.08
C CYS A 142 13.07 7.09 8.15
N VAL A 143 12.07 7.79 8.70
CA VAL A 143 11.16 8.65 7.92
C VAL A 143 11.92 9.76 7.21
N ASN A 144 12.88 10.40 7.88
CA ASN A 144 13.68 11.47 7.29
C ASN A 144 14.62 10.93 6.19
N LEU A 145 15.24 9.77 6.42
CA LEU A 145 16.07 9.12 5.42
C LEU A 145 15.26 8.72 4.19
N TYR A 146 14.03 8.22 4.36
CA TYR A 146 13.19 7.78 3.25
C TYR A 146 12.72 8.95 2.39
N LYS A 147 12.54 10.12 2.99
CA LYS A 147 12.30 11.36 2.25
C LYS A 147 13.49 11.81 1.40
N ILE A 148 14.71 11.44 1.79
CA ILE A 148 15.94 11.77 1.06
C ILE A 148 16.17 10.77 -0.06
N ASP A 149 16.02 9.47 0.22
CA ASP A 149 16.15 8.39 -0.74
C ASP A 149 15.02 7.36 -0.58
N PRO A 150 13.92 7.49 -1.35
CA PRO A 150 12.81 6.56 -1.30
C PRO A 150 13.09 5.27 -2.07
N THR A 151 14.28 5.10 -2.68
CA THR A 151 14.60 3.90 -3.47
C THR A 151 15.36 2.83 -2.66
N ASP A 152 15.83 3.17 -1.46
CA ASP A 152 16.51 2.25 -0.55
C ASP A 152 15.55 1.18 -0.02
N GLN A 153 15.70 -0.04 -0.54
CA GLN A 153 14.87 -1.19 -0.18
C GLN A 153 15.05 -1.63 1.28
N SER A 154 16.26 -1.49 1.85
CA SER A 154 16.50 -1.83 3.25
C SER A 154 15.73 -0.88 4.17
N LEU A 155 15.70 0.40 3.79
CA LEU A 155 15.00 1.43 4.54
C LEU A 155 13.47 1.32 4.41
N ILE A 156 12.97 0.98 3.22
CA ILE A 156 11.54 0.69 2.99
C ILE A 156 11.11 -0.47 3.90
N GLU A 157 11.88 -1.56 3.94
CA GLU A 157 11.54 -2.71 4.76
C GLU A 157 11.55 -2.36 6.25
N GLU A 158 12.56 -1.61 6.71
CA GLU A 158 12.60 -1.11 8.10
C GLU A 158 11.37 -0.24 8.43
N LEU A 159 10.96 0.66 7.53
CA LEU A 159 9.77 1.48 7.72
C LEU A 159 8.47 0.67 7.73
N ARG A 160 8.36 -0.41 6.94
CA ARG A 160 7.21 -1.33 6.99
C ARG A 160 7.11 -2.00 8.36
N GLN A 161 8.24 -2.48 8.89
CA GLN A 161 8.27 -3.09 10.22
C GLN A 161 7.89 -2.09 11.31
N LEU A 162 8.47 -0.88 11.28
CA LEU A 162 8.14 0.17 12.24
C LEU A 162 6.67 0.61 12.15
N ARG A 163 6.11 0.68 10.92
CA ARG A 163 4.69 0.94 10.67
C ARG A 163 3.80 -0.11 11.33
N LYS A 164 4.10 -1.40 11.12
CA LYS A 164 3.36 -2.52 11.73
C LYS A 164 3.43 -2.48 13.26
N GLN A 165 4.59 -2.15 13.83
CA GLN A 165 4.75 -2.01 15.28
C GLN A 165 3.89 -0.89 15.86
N ILE A 166 3.81 0.28 15.20
CA ILE A 166 2.90 1.36 15.63
C ILE A 166 1.43 0.94 15.50
N ALA A 167 1.05 0.25 14.42
CA ALA A 167 -0.33 -0.21 14.25
C ALA A 167 -0.74 -1.20 15.36
N ASN A 168 0.12 -2.16 15.68
CA ASN A 168 -0.10 -3.10 16.79
C ASN A 168 -0.12 -2.39 18.15
N PHE A 169 0.78 -1.43 18.37
CA PHE A 169 0.75 -0.60 19.58
C PHE A 169 -0.62 0.04 19.79
N TRP A 170 -1.22 0.63 18.75
CA TRP A 170 -2.56 1.19 18.87
C TRP A 170 -3.61 0.14 19.19
N LEU A 171 -3.54 -1.07 18.62
CA LEU A 171 -4.48 -2.16 18.93
C LEU A 171 -4.39 -2.63 20.38
N ASP A 172 -3.21 -2.59 21.00
CA ASP A 172 -2.98 -3.05 22.37
C ASP A 172 -3.38 -2.02 23.43
N VAL A 173 -3.39 -0.74 23.07
CA VAL A 173 -3.79 0.34 23.99
C VAL A 173 -5.25 0.15 24.42
N PRO A 174 -5.54 0.15 25.74
CA PRO A 174 -6.92 0.12 26.22
C PRO A 174 -7.72 1.33 25.69
N PRO A 175 -8.94 1.16 25.15
CA PRO A 175 -9.71 2.26 24.56
C PRO A 175 -9.91 3.48 25.49
N LYS A 176 -9.98 3.24 26.81
CA LYS A 176 -10.12 4.30 27.83
C LYS A 176 -8.88 5.17 28.01
N GLU A 177 -7.71 4.66 27.65
CA GLU A 177 -6.42 5.36 27.78
C GLU A 177 -5.95 5.94 26.44
N LEU A 178 -6.65 5.63 25.34
CA LEU A 178 -6.24 5.93 23.98
C LEU A 178 -6.04 7.43 23.75
N GLU A 179 -6.93 8.28 24.25
CA GLU A 179 -6.80 9.74 24.13
C GLU A 179 -5.55 10.25 24.84
N THR A 180 -5.34 9.86 26.10
CA THR A 180 -4.20 10.30 26.91
C THR A 180 -2.87 9.90 26.27
N ILE A 181 -2.80 8.67 25.74
CA ILE A 181 -1.60 8.15 25.09
C ILE A 181 -1.39 8.82 23.73
N TYR A 182 -2.46 9.02 22.96
CA TYR A 182 -2.43 9.71 21.68
C TYR A 182 -1.99 11.15 21.80
N GLN A 183 -2.36 11.86 22.88
CA GLN A 183 -1.91 13.24 23.13
C GLN A 183 -0.47 13.32 23.68
N GLY A 184 0.15 12.18 23.98
CA GLY A 184 1.53 12.10 24.47
C GLY A 184 2.60 12.15 23.37
N LYS A 185 3.82 11.76 23.72
CA LYS A 185 4.99 11.78 22.82
C LYS A 185 4.87 10.87 21.59
N VAL A 186 3.99 9.87 21.65
CA VAL A 186 3.75 8.94 20.54
C VAL A 186 3.12 9.64 19.33
N ARG A 187 2.36 10.72 19.54
CA ARG A 187 1.68 11.45 18.47
C ARG A 187 2.64 11.97 17.41
N GLU A 188 3.75 12.56 17.82
CA GLU A 188 4.71 13.18 16.92
C GLU A 188 5.30 12.15 15.96
N ALA A 189 5.69 11.00 16.51
CA ALA A 189 6.19 9.84 15.77
C ALA A 189 5.13 9.32 14.78
N TYR A 190 3.88 9.16 15.26
CA TYR A 190 2.76 8.71 14.47
C TYR A 190 2.44 9.63 13.29
N ILE A 191 2.40 10.96 13.52
CA ILE A 191 2.16 11.95 12.48
C ILE A 191 3.33 12.02 11.48
N ALA A 192 4.57 11.87 11.95
CA ALA A 192 5.73 11.80 11.05
C ALA A 192 5.62 10.60 10.10
N LEU A 193 5.20 9.44 10.61
CA LEU A 193 4.96 8.25 9.80
C LEU A 193 3.78 8.41 8.84
N LEU A 194 2.65 9.00 9.27
CA LEU A 194 1.52 9.32 8.39
C LEU A 194 1.90 10.27 7.26
N GLY A 195 2.83 11.18 7.50
CA GLY A 195 3.34 12.13 6.50
C GLY A 195 4.60 11.68 5.79
N SER A 196 4.98 10.39 5.85
CA SER A 196 6.22 9.90 5.25
C SER A 196 6.09 9.59 3.75
N GLY A 197 4.89 9.19 3.30
CA GLY A 197 4.65 8.73 1.92
C GLY A 197 4.80 7.22 1.73
N ILE A 198 5.20 6.47 2.77
CA ILE A 198 5.35 5.01 2.75
C ILE A 198 4.04 4.26 2.38
N GLN A 199 2.90 4.95 2.45
CA GLN A 199 1.60 4.40 2.04
C GLN A 199 1.48 4.20 0.53
N ASN A 200 2.35 4.84 -0.27
CA ASN A 200 2.36 4.68 -1.72
C ASN A 200 3.16 3.45 -2.19
N GLU A 201 3.92 2.82 -1.28
CA GLU A 201 4.62 1.59 -1.58
C GLU A 201 3.62 0.44 -1.82
N PRO A 202 3.87 -0.46 -2.79
CA PRO A 202 3.02 -1.62 -3.01
C PRO A 202 2.87 -2.45 -1.73
N GLN A 203 1.65 -2.83 -1.37
CA GLN A 203 1.41 -3.62 -0.18
C GLN A 203 1.87 -5.07 -0.39
N THR A 204 2.39 -5.69 0.66
CA THR A 204 2.64 -7.13 0.64
C THR A 204 1.37 -7.89 1.00
N GLU A 205 1.31 -9.18 0.66
CA GLU A 205 0.17 -10.04 0.99
C GLU A 205 -0.12 -10.07 2.51
N GLU A 206 0.92 -10.01 3.34
CA GLU A 206 0.77 -9.91 4.80
C GLU A 206 0.09 -8.61 5.24
N GLU A 207 0.41 -7.48 4.58
CA GLU A 207 -0.17 -6.18 4.91
C GLU A 207 -1.62 -6.09 4.45
N GLU A 208 -1.95 -6.66 3.29
CA GLU A 208 -3.33 -6.77 2.83
C GLU A 208 -4.20 -7.58 3.80
N ASN A 209 -3.68 -8.71 4.29
CA ASN A 209 -4.39 -9.55 5.26
C ASN A 209 -4.56 -8.82 6.61
N PHE A 210 -3.52 -8.15 7.09
CA PHE A 210 -3.60 -7.34 8.31
C PHE A 210 -4.61 -6.19 8.16
N LEU A 211 -4.69 -5.55 6.99
CA LEU A 211 -5.67 -4.51 6.73
C LEU A 211 -7.11 -5.01 6.73
N LYS A 212 -7.36 -6.23 6.23
CA LYS A 212 -8.69 -6.86 6.32
C LYS A 212 -9.11 -7.04 7.77
N GLU A 213 -8.21 -7.51 8.64
CA GLU A 213 -8.49 -7.63 10.09
C GLU A 213 -8.82 -6.27 10.74
N LEU A 214 -8.05 -5.22 10.39
CA LEU A 214 -8.30 -3.86 10.88
C LEU A 214 -9.64 -3.30 10.36
N ALA A 215 -9.98 -3.57 9.10
CA ALA A 215 -11.24 -3.16 8.50
C ALA A 215 -12.43 -3.81 9.21
N ASP A 216 -12.34 -5.10 9.54
CA ASP A 216 -13.38 -5.82 10.28
C ASP A 216 -13.61 -5.24 11.69
N ILE A 217 -12.52 -4.87 12.40
CA ILE A 217 -12.62 -4.26 13.74
C ILE A 217 -13.18 -2.83 13.67
N SER A 218 -12.77 -2.06 12.67
CA SER A 218 -13.16 -0.64 12.54
C SER A 218 -14.51 -0.45 11.85
N MET A 219 -15.08 -1.50 11.24
CA MET A 219 -16.33 -1.44 10.49
C MET A 219 -17.47 -0.85 11.33
N GLY A 220 -18.12 0.18 10.80
CA GLY A 220 -19.23 0.86 11.47
C GLY A 220 -18.85 1.68 12.71
N LEU A 221 -17.59 1.65 13.16
CA LEU A 221 -17.12 2.28 14.41
C LEU A 221 -17.90 1.84 15.66
N THR A 222 -18.45 0.63 15.66
CA THR A 222 -19.28 0.09 16.75
C THR A 222 -18.47 -0.76 17.73
N ASN A 223 -17.33 -1.31 17.31
CA ASN A 223 -16.44 -2.08 18.17
C ASN A 223 -15.74 -1.16 19.20
N PRO A 224 -15.59 -1.57 20.46
CA PRO A 224 -14.82 -0.81 21.46
C PRO A 224 -13.39 -0.46 21.04
N LYS A 225 -12.76 -1.27 20.17
CA LYS A 225 -11.44 -1.04 19.58
C LYS A 225 -11.48 -0.42 18.18
N ALA A 226 -12.62 0.06 17.71
CA ALA A 226 -12.74 0.57 16.34
C ALA A 226 -11.83 1.79 16.07
N ILE A 227 -11.66 2.69 17.05
CA ILE A 227 -10.74 3.83 16.92
C ILE A 227 -9.28 3.37 16.95
N ASN A 228 -8.95 2.34 17.74
CA ASN A 228 -7.62 1.72 17.73
C ASN A 228 -7.29 1.14 16.36
N ALA A 229 -8.22 0.37 15.78
CA ALA A 229 -8.05 -0.23 14.48
C ALA A 229 -8.01 0.83 13.35
N LEU A 230 -8.78 1.90 13.47
CA LEU A 230 -8.71 3.05 12.57
C LEU A 230 -7.32 3.70 12.58
N LEU A 231 -6.75 3.94 13.76
CA LEU A 231 -5.39 4.49 13.90
C LEU A 231 -4.34 3.59 13.25
N GLY A 232 -4.49 2.27 13.38
CA GLY A 232 -3.65 1.30 12.68
C GLY A 232 -3.82 1.39 11.16
N GLY A 233 -5.07 1.40 10.68
CA GLY A 233 -5.40 1.42 9.26
C GLY A 233 -4.92 2.68 8.55
N MET A 234 -5.03 3.86 9.19
CA MET A 234 -4.57 5.14 8.63
C MET A 234 -3.10 5.12 8.17
N LEU A 235 -2.26 4.24 8.70
CA LEU A 235 -0.86 4.14 8.31
C LEU A 235 -0.63 3.45 6.96
N TYR A 236 -1.65 2.79 6.40
CA TYR A 236 -1.53 2.00 5.18
C TYR A 236 -2.29 2.59 4.00
N PHE A 237 -3.25 3.48 4.24
CA PHE A 237 -3.95 4.17 3.16
C PHE A 237 -3.19 5.42 2.73
N PRO A 238 -3.00 5.63 1.41
CA PRO A 238 -2.45 6.87 0.92
C PRO A 238 -3.26 8.09 1.39
N PRO A 239 -2.61 9.25 1.62
CA PRO A 239 -3.31 10.50 1.91
C PRO A 239 -4.47 10.74 0.93
N GLY A 240 -5.65 11.04 1.46
CA GLY A 240 -6.88 11.23 0.69
C GLY A 240 -7.65 9.96 0.29
N LYS A 241 -7.13 8.75 0.54
CA LYS A 241 -7.78 7.48 0.13
C LYS A 241 -8.61 6.81 1.23
N MET A 242 -8.56 7.30 2.47
CA MET A 242 -9.31 6.75 3.61
C MET A 242 -10.36 7.75 4.11
N LEU A 243 -11.57 7.70 3.55
CA LEU A 243 -12.67 8.59 3.91
C LEU A 243 -13.61 7.98 4.96
N VAL A 244 -13.73 8.63 6.11
CA VAL A 244 -14.66 8.25 7.18
C VAL A 244 -15.95 9.06 6.99
N ARG A 245 -17.05 8.37 6.68
CA ARG A 245 -18.38 9.02 6.57
C ARG A 245 -18.73 9.73 7.86
N ASP A 246 -19.13 11.00 7.75
CA ASP A 246 -19.46 11.88 8.86
C ASP A 246 -18.38 11.90 9.96
N ALA A 247 -17.12 12.00 9.54
CA ALA A 247 -15.95 12.00 10.42
C ALA A 247 -16.09 12.99 11.58
N LYS A 248 -16.67 14.17 11.33
CA LYS A 248 -16.85 15.22 12.34
C LYS A 248 -17.66 14.76 13.56
N ASN A 249 -18.65 13.90 13.36
CA ASN A 249 -19.53 13.43 14.44
C ASN A 249 -19.16 12.03 14.92
N ARG A 250 -18.41 11.25 14.13
CA ARG A 250 -18.07 9.85 14.43
C ARG A 250 -16.65 9.64 14.95
N LEU A 251 -15.74 10.56 14.67
CA LEU A 251 -14.39 10.51 15.22
C LEU A 251 -14.27 11.37 16.48
N PRO A 252 -13.45 10.96 17.45
CA PRO A 252 -13.15 11.79 18.61
C PRO A 252 -12.54 13.14 18.22
N GLN A 253 -12.87 14.19 18.98
CA GLN A 253 -12.38 15.55 18.73
C GLN A 253 -10.86 15.66 18.79
N TRP A 254 -10.19 14.80 19.57
CA TRP A 254 -8.73 14.76 19.65
C TRP A 254 -8.06 14.15 18.41
N LEU A 255 -8.79 13.38 17.58
CA LEU A 255 -8.27 12.72 16.37
C LEU A 255 -8.66 13.46 15.09
N ILE A 256 -9.85 14.07 15.06
CA ILE A 256 -10.46 14.61 13.83
C ILE A 256 -9.56 15.57 13.07
N ASN A 257 -8.79 16.41 13.78
CA ASN A 257 -7.90 17.38 13.13
C ASN A 257 -6.75 16.72 12.38
N ASP A 258 -6.15 15.69 12.97
CA ASP A 258 -5.04 14.95 12.35
C ASP A 258 -5.52 14.09 11.20
N TYR A 259 -6.67 13.43 11.39
CA TYR A 259 -7.36 12.71 10.32
C TYR A 259 -7.61 13.63 9.12
N LYS A 260 -8.25 14.79 9.34
CA LYS A 260 -8.55 15.75 8.27
C LYS A 260 -7.30 16.27 7.59
N LYS A 261 -6.22 16.50 8.34
CA LYS A 261 -4.96 16.98 7.77
C LYS A 261 -4.37 15.99 6.75
N VAL A 262 -4.51 14.70 7.00
CA VAL A 262 -3.94 13.65 6.14
C VAL A 262 -4.90 13.23 5.03
N PHE A 263 -6.20 13.12 5.34
CA PHE A 263 -7.19 12.54 4.43
C PHE A 263 -8.18 13.54 3.83
N GLU A 264 -8.28 14.77 4.35
CA GLU A 264 -9.22 15.80 3.88
C GLU A 264 -8.55 17.17 3.59
N SER A 265 -7.21 17.29 3.61
CA SER A 265 -6.56 18.61 3.53
C SER A 265 -6.59 19.24 2.13
N ARG A 266 -6.75 20.58 2.12
CA ARG A 266 -6.97 21.41 0.93
C ARG A 266 -5.83 21.40 -0.10
N GLU A 267 -4.62 20.93 0.21
CA GLU A 267 -3.53 20.81 -0.78
C GLU A 267 -3.70 19.59 -1.71
N VAL A 268 -4.32 18.51 -1.21
CA VAL A 268 -4.75 17.36 -2.02
C VAL A 268 -5.95 17.77 -2.89
N ALA A 269 -6.85 18.60 -2.35
CA ALA A 269 -7.95 19.21 -3.10
C ALA A 269 -7.47 20.28 -4.13
N GLN A 270 -6.39 21.03 -3.86
CA GLN A 270 -5.84 22.03 -4.78
C GLN A 270 -5.00 21.46 -5.92
N LYS A 271 -4.38 20.28 -5.75
CA LYS A 271 -3.82 19.51 -6.89
C LYS A 271 -4.91 19.07 -7.86
N LEU A 272 -6.13 18.83 -7.36
CA LEU A 272 -7.31 18.57 -8.18
C LEU A 272 -7.88 19.88 -8.77
N GLU A 273 -8.01 20.98 -8.00
CA GLU A 273 -8.54 22.27 -8.50
C GLU A 273 -7.63 22.98 -9.53
N LYS A 274 -6.30 22.84 -9.47
CA LYS A 274 -5.39 23.42 -10.48
C LYS A 274 -5.46 22.74 -11.85
N ALA A 275 -6.00 21.53 -11.93
CA ALA A 275 -6.35 20.90 -13.21
C ALA A 275 -7.64 21.51 -13.81
N PHE A 276 -8.47 22.18 -12.99
CA PHE A 276 -9.75 22.78 -13.40
C PHE A 276 -9.69 24.31 -13.60
N GLN A 277 -8.53 24.94 -13.45
CA GLN A 277 -8.35 26.37 -13.75
C GLN A 277 -7.46 26.60 -14.98
N THR A 278 -8.00 26.31 -16.18
CA THR A 278 -7.75 27.19 -17.33
C THR A 278 -9.07 27.65 -17.95
N LYS A 279 -9.35 28.93 -17.70
CA LYS A 279 -10.24 29.87 -18.43
C LYS A 279 -11.77 29.77 -18.28
N SER A 280 -12.29 30.56 -17.34
CA SER A 280 -13.57 31.31 -17.42
C SER A 280 -13.60 32.30 -18.63
N PRO A 281 -14.71 32.95 -19.07
CA PRO A 281 -15.85 33.42 -18.25
C PRO A 281 -17.28 33.49 -18.87
N HIS A 282 -18.26 33.62 -17.94
CA HIS A 282 -19.51 34.40 -17.92
C HIS A 282 -20.22 34.88 -19.21
N LEU A 283 -21.57 34.70 -19.24
CA LEU A 283 -22.64 35.72 -19.11
C LEU A 283 -24.03 35.03 -19.32
N SER A 284 -24.94 35.02 -18.33
CA SER A 284 -26.26 35.74 -18.26
C SER A 284 -27.22 35.43 -19.45
N GLU A 285 -28.53 35.20 -19.35
CA GLU A 285 -29.59 35.63 -18.43
C GLU A 285 -30.90 34.89 -18.85
N ASP A 286 -31.88 34.77 -17.92
CA ASP A 286 -33.34 34.68 -18.15
C ASP A 286 -33.95 33.44 -18.85
N SER A 287 -35.16 32.92 -18.58
CA SER A 287 -36.28 33.22 -17.66
C SER A 287 -37.38 32.12 -17.85
N VAL A 288 -38.17 31.84 -16.79
CA VAL A 288 -39.65 31.54 -16.75
C VAL A 288 -40.21 30.37 -17.61
N GLY A 289 -41.11 29.46 -17.21
CA GLY A 289 -41.99 29.23 -16.06
C GLY A 289 -43.28 28.47 -16.51
N VAL A 290 -43.96 27.78 -15.57
CA VAL A 290 -45.40 27.37 -15.53
C VAL A 290 -45.80 25.99 -16.15
N ASP A 291 -46.16 24.92 -15.39
CA ASP A 291 -47.44 24.51 -14.71
C ASP A 291 -48.49 23.92 -15.72
N LEU A 292 -49.18 22.76 -15.61
CA LEU A 292 -50.11 22.21 -14.59
C LEU A 292 -50.63 20.78 -14.97
N THR A 293 -50.85 19.89 -13.96
CA THR A 293 -51.97 18.90 -13.73
C THR A 293 -52.35 17.81 -14.79
N SER A 294 -52.83 16.57 -14.55
CA SER A 294 -53.57 15.84 -13.48
C SER A 294 -53.66 14.31 -13.82
N LYS A 295 -53.34 13.36 -12.91
CA LYS A 295 -54.21 12.34 -12.23
C LYS A 295 -54.78 11.12 -13.06
N PRO A 296 -55.20 9.96 -12.45
CA PRO A 296 -54.52 8.64 -12.59
C PRO A 296 -55.46 7.43 -12.90
N LEU A 297 -54.96 6.17 -13.04
CA LEU A 297 -55.66 4.91 -12.62
C LEU A 297 -54.85 3.58 -12.75
N LYS A 298 -55.04 2.74 -11.70
CA LYS A 298 -54.84 1.29 -11.38
C LYS A 298 -54.55 0.29 -12.54
N ALA A 299 -53.57 -0.63 -12.49
CA ALA A 299 -53.24 -1.80 -11.63
C ALA A 299 -53.72 -3.16 -12.19
N ALA A 300 -52.78 -4.10 -12.44
CA ALA A 300 -53.00 -5.55 -12.53
C ALA A 300 -51.68 -6.30 -12.22
N GLU A 301 -51.73 -7.24 -11.28
CA GLU A 301 -50.61 -8.06 -10.79
C GLU A 301 -50.52 -9.40 -11.53
N SER A 302 -49.30 -9.94 -11.68
CA SER A 302 -49.05 -11.39 -11.72
C SER A 302 -47.62 -11.71 -11.22
N GLN A 303 -47.58 -12.72 -10.35
CA GLN A 303 -46.50 -13.36 -9.58
C GLN A 303 -45.44 -14.04 -10.49
N THR A 304 -44.18 -14.36 -10.14
CA THR A 304 -43.35 -14.30 -8.93
C THR A 304 -41.94 -14.75 -9.33
N GLU A 305 -40.91 -13.97 -9.05
CA GLU A 305 -39.56 -14.45 -8.73
C GLU A 305 -39.02 -13.52 -7.64
N LYS A 306 -38.36 -14.07 -6.62
CA LYS A 306 -37.98 -13.37 -5.38
C LYS A 306 -36.92 -12.29 -5.64
N ASN A 307 -37.36 -11.13 -6.12
CA ASN A 307 -36.64 -9.88 -6.03
C ASN A 307 -36.93 -9.25 -4.66
N VAL A 308 -35.89 -8.83 -3.96
CA VAL A 308 -36.03 -7.92 -2.82
C VAL A 308 -36.43 -6.57 -3.41
N VAL A 309 -37.75 -6.36 -3.51
CA VAL A 309 -38.36 -5.14 -4.05
C VAL A 309 -38.31 -4.05 -2.98
N LEU A 310 -37.69 -2.92 -3.31
CA LEU A 310 -37.81 -1.66 -2.56
C LEU A 310 -39.16 -1.01 -2.92
N THR A 311 -40.26 -1.50 -2.36
CA THR A 311 -41.54 -0.79 -2.38
C THR A 311 -42.04 -0.53 -0.97
N GLU A 312 -42.69 0.63 -0.83
CA GLU A 312 -43.10 1.29 0.41
C GLU A 312 -43.78 0.35 1.43
N ASN A 313 -43.10 0.07 2.55
CA ASN A 313 -43.71 -0.50 3.74
C ASN A 313 -42.97 -0.05 5.01
N LYS A 314 -43.63 0.81 5.80
CA LYS A 314 -43.37 1.27 7.19
C LYS A 314 -41.95 1.80 7.58
N PRO A 315 -41.87 2.85 8.40
CA PRO A 315 -40.73 3.77 8.42
C PRO A 315 -39.49 3.34 9.21
N GLU A 316 -39.45 2.15 9.84
CA GLU A 316 -38.37 1.82 10.78
C GLU A 316 -37.20 1.01 10.17
N ASN A 317 -37.29 0.55 8.92
CA ASN A 317 -36.26 -0.31 8.30
C ASN A 317 -35.71 0.17 6.94
N LEU A 318 -36.18 1.32 6.44
CA LEU A 318 -35.85 1.81 5.09
C LEU A 318 -34.44 2.42 5.01
N ASP A 319 -33.96 3.04 6.09
CA ASP A 319 -32.64 3.68 6.14
C ASP A 319 -31.50 2.67 6.07
N SER A 320 -31.62 1.51 6.72
CA SER A 320 -30.58 0.48 6.75
C SER A 320 -30.39 -0.20 5.39
N ALA A 321 -31.49 -0.50 4.68
CA ALA A 321 -31.45 -1.11 3.36
C ALA A 321 -30.87 -0.15 2.31
N ASN A 322 -31.29 1.11 2.33
CA ASN A 322 -30.74 2.15 1.46
C ASN A 322 -29.27 2.43 1.77
N GLN A 323 -28.87 2.47 3.05
CA GLN A 323 -27.46 2.60 3.43
C GLN A 323 -26.61 1.42 2.96
N LYS A 324 -27.10 0.18 3.07
CA LYS A 324 -26.38 -0.99 2.59
C LYS A 324 -26.18 -0.94 1.07
N PHE A 325 -27.24 -0.61 0.33
CA PHE A 325 -27.16 -0.42 -1.12
C PHE A 325 -26.17 0.67 -1.51
N MET A 326 -26.22 1.82 -0.83
CA MET A 326 -25.35 2.96 -1.10
C MET A 326 -23.88 2.68 -0.78
N ASN A 327 -23.61 1.97 0.32
CA ASN A 327 -22.24 1.56 0.67
C ASN A 327 -21.69 0.57 -0.35
N GLN A 328 -22.51 -0.38 -0.83
CA GLN A 328 -22.12 -1.31 -1.89
C GLN A 328 -21.83 -0.56 -3.21
N LEU A 329 -22.73 0.34 -3.63
CA LEU A 329 -22.57 1.15 -4.84
C LEU A 329 -21.27 1.96 -4.83
N LEU A 330 -21.04 2.73 -3.76
CA LEU A 330 -19.85 3.58 -3.67
C LEU A 330 -18.57 2.74 -3.54
N GLY A 331 -18.63 1.60 -2.85
CA GLY A 331 -17.53 0.63 -2.78
C GLY A 331 -17.16 0.10 -4.16
N SER A 332 -18.12 -0.42 -4.92
CA SER A 332 -17.89 -0.97 -6.25
C SER A 332 -17.47 0.11 -7.27
N VAL A 333 -17.99 1.34 -7.18
CA VAL A 333 -17.53 2.47 -8.01
C VAL A 333 -16.06 2.77 -7.75
N ASN A 334 -15.64 2.79 -6.49
CA ASN A 334 -14.23 3.04 -6.13
C ASN A 334 -13.31 1.90 -6.60
N LEU A 335 -13.75 0.65 -6.46
CA LEU A 335 -13.01 -0.50 -6.96
C LEU A 335 -12.88 -0.47 -8.49
N TYR A 336 -13.95 -0.10 -9.21
CA TYR A 336 -13.93 0.03 -10.66
C TYR A 336 -13.01 1.16 -11.13
N TYR A 337 -12.94 2.27 -10.40
CA TYR A 337 -11.98 3.33 -10.67
C TYR A 337 -10.51 2.89 -10.46
N ILE A 338 -10.27 1.98 -9.51
CA ILE A 338 -8.93 1.47 -9.19
C ILE A 338 -8.47 0.47 -10.26
N ASP A 339 -9.34 -0.46 -10.64
CA ASP A 339 -9.08 -1.45 -11.69
C ASP A 339 -10.35 -1.71 -12.52
N PRO A 340 -10.52 -0.99 -13.64
CA PRO A 340 -11.65 -1.21 -14.54
C PRO A 340 -11.64 -2.59 -15.23
N SER A 341 -10.52 -3.33 -15.18
CA SER A 341 -10.37 -4.63 -15.82
C SER A 341 -10.81 -5.82 -14.95
N ASP A 342 -11.12 -5.58 -13.66
CA ASP A 342 -11.63 -6.62 -12.77
C ASP A 342 -13.07 -7.01 -13.14
N GLU A 343 -13.21 -8.17 -13.80
CA GLU A 343 -14.49 -8.69 -14.25
C GLU A 343 -15.52 -8.88 -13.12
N SER A 344 -15.06 -9.15 -11.90
CA SER A 344 -15.94 -9.35 -10.74
C SER A 344 -16.56 -8.03 -10.28
N VAL A 345 -15.75 -6.97 -10.25
CA VAL A 345 -16.17 -5.60 -9.91
C VAL A 345 -17.07 -5.05 -11.00
N VAL A 346 -16.72 -5.24 -12.28
CA VAL A 346 -17.57 -4.84 -13.42
C VAL A 346 -18.95 -5.51 -13.35
N LYS A 347 -18.99 -6.81 -13.05
CA LYS A 347 -20.25 -7.55 -12.93
C LYS A 347 -21.11 -7.04 -11.78
N GLU A 348 -20.53 -6.76 -10.62
CA GLU A 348 -21.25 -6.20 -9.48
C GLU A 348 -21.77 -4.79 -9.81
N LEU A 349 -20.92 -3.95 -10.41
CA LEU A 349 -21.27 -2.58 -10.74
C LEU A 349 -22.41 -2.51 -11.77
N ARG A 350 -22.46 -3.42 -12.75
CA ARG A 350 -23.61 -3.56 -13.67
C ARG A 350 -24.93 -3.88 -12.95
N GLN A 351 -24.89 -4.75 -11.94
CA GLN A 351 -26.08 -5.07 -11.14
C GLN A 351 -26.54 -3.86 -10.31
N LEU A 352 -25.60 -3.12 -9.73
CA LEU A 352 -25.89 -1.94 -8.93
C LEU A 352 -26.40 -0.78 -9.81
N ARG A 353 -25.83 -0.62 -11.00
CA ARG A 353 -26.35 0.29 -12.05
C ARG A 353 -27.80 -0.02 -12.39
N LYS A 354 -28.13 -1.29 -12.61
CA LYS A 354 -29.51 -1.71 -12.91
C LYS A 354 -30.47 -1.39 -11.76
N LYS A 355 -30.07 -1.69 -10.52
CA LYS A 355 -30.86 -1.35 -9.33
C LYS A 355 -31.08 0.15 -9.17
N MET A 356 -30.06 0.96 -9.46
CA MET A 356 -30.18 2.43 -9.44
C MET A 356 -31.14 2.94 -10.52
N ALA A 357 -31.04 2.42 -11.74
CA ALA A 357 -31.96 2.77 -12.83
C ALA A 357 -33.41 2.38 -12.48
N ASP A 358 -33.63 1.18 -11.94
CA ASP A 358 -34.95 0.72 -11.52
C ASP A 358 -35.51 1.56 -10.36
N PHE A 359 -34.66 2.00 -9.43
CA PHE A 359 -35.05 2.93 -8.38
C PHE A 359 -35.60 4.24 -8.98
N TRP A 360 -34.88 4.86 -9.91
CA TRP A 360 -35.34 6.10 -10.54
C TRP A 360 -36.62 5.90 -11.33
N ILE A 361 -36.76 4.84 -12.13
CA ILE A 361 -37.97 4.56 -12.92
C ILE A 361 -39.22 4.38 -12.05
N ASN A 362 -39.06 3.72 -10.90
CA ASN A 362 -40.17 3.42 -10.00
C ASN A 362 -40.53 4.56 -9.05
N LEU A 363 -39.61 5.52 -8.84
CA LEU A 363 -39.85 6.66 -7.96
C LEU A 363 -40.97 7.56 -8.50
N GLU A 364 -41.84 8.02 -7.61
CA GLU A 364 -42.87 9.00 -7.98
C GLU A 364 -42.22 10.32 -8.42
N PRO A 365 -42.64 10.92 -9.55
CA PRO A 365 -41.99 12.13 -10.09
C PRO A 365 -41.89 13.30 -9.09
N LYS A 366 -42.87 13.44 -8.18
CA LYS A 366 -42.86 14.49 -7.16
C LYS A 366 -41.77 14.32 -6.10
N LYS A 367 -41.24 13.11 -5.92
CA LYS A 367 -40.18 12.77 -4.96
C LYS A 367 -38.79 12.83 -5.60
N LEU A 368 -38.69 12.92 -6.94
CA LEU A 368 -37.42 12.91 -7.68
C LEU A 368 -36.42 13.92 -7.15
N GLN A 369 -36.83 15.20 -7.07
CA GLN A 369 -35.93 16.27 -6.63
C GLN A 369 -35.38 16.02 -5.22
N THR A 370 -36.23 15.59 -4.29
CA THR A 370 -35.82 15.32 -2.90
C THR A 370 -34.79 14.20 -2.83
N PHE A 371 -35.00 13.11 -3.57
CA PHE A 371 -34.07 11.98 -3.58
C PHE A 371 -32.80 12.26 -4.37
N TYR A 372 -32.90 13.02 -5.46
CA TYR A 372 -31.76 13.43 -6.29
C TYR A 372 -30.86 14.44 -5.57
N LEU A 373 -31.41 15.32 -4.74
CA LEU A 373 -30.60 16.20 -3.89
C LEU A 373 -30.09 15.51 -2.61
N GLY A 374 -30.53 14.28 -2.34
CA GLY A 374 -30.17 13.49 -1.18
C GLY A 374 -29.10 12.43 -1.45
N GLU A 375 -29.00 11.44 -0.56
CA GLU A 375 -27.96 10.40 -0.63
C GLU A 375 -28.05 9.56 -1.92
N MET A 376 -29.26 9.27 -2.39
CA MET A 376 -29.45 8.49 -3.63
C MET A 376 -28.92 9.21 -4.87
N GLY A 377 -29.06 10.53 -4.94
CA GLY A 377 -28.49 11.33 -6.02
C GLY A 377 -26.97 11.43 -5.97
N GLN A 378 -26.37 11.49 -4.78
CA GLN A 378 -24.90 11.42 -4.64
C GLN A 378 -24.35 10.08 -5.17
N GLY A 379 -25.02 8.97 -4.86
CA GLY A 379 -24.66 7.65 -5.40
C GLY A 379 -24.84 7.57 -6.90
N TYR A 380 -25.93 8.15 -7.42
CA TYR A 380 -26.18 8.25 -8.85
C TYR A 380 -25.07 9.05 -9.57
N GLN A 381 -24.68 10.21 -9.05
CA GLN A 381 -23.59 11.02 -9.60
C GLN A 381 -22.25 10.29 -9.54
N ALA A 382 -21.95 9.59 -8.44
CA ALA A 382 -20.74 8.80 -8.32
C ALA A 382 -20.68 7.70 -9.40
N LEU A 383 -21.80 7.02 -9.66
CA LEU A 383 -21.91 6.01 -10.70
C LEU A 383 -21.80 6.62 -12.11
N LEU A 384 -22.40 7.78 -12.36
CA LEU A 384 -22.33 8.46 -13.66
C LEU A 384 -20.91 8.98 -13.95
N ASN A 385 -20.20 9.44 -12.91
CA ASN A 385 -18.82 9.92 -13.00
C ASN A 385 -17.79 8.78 -13.02
N SER A 386 -18.21 7.53 -12.81
CA SER A 386 -17.31 6.38 -12.93
C SER A 386 -17.06 5.97 -14.37
N GLU A 387 -17.69 6.63 -15.34
CA GLU A 387 -17.60 6.32 -16.78
C GLU A 387 -18.11 4.93 -17.17
N ILE A 388 -18.92 4.29 -16.34
CA ILE A 388 -19.51 2.97 -16.63
C ILE A 388 -20.39 2.97 -17.90
N GLN A 389 -20.85 4.13 -18.35
CA GLN A 389 -21.55 4.29 -19.62
C GLN A 389 -20.68 3.95 -20.85
N ASN A 390 -19.35 3.95 -20.71
CA ASN A 390 -18.41 3.56 -21.75
C ASN A 390 -18.19 2.03 -21.82
N GLU A 391 -18.67 1.28 -20.84
CA GLU A 391 -18.62 -0.18 -20.84
C GLU A 391 -19.51 -0.78 -21.93
N SER A 392 -18.99 -1.79 -22.62
CA SER A 392 -19.77 -2.50 -23.65
C SER A 392 -21.01 -3.13 -23.04
N LEU A 393 -22.20 -2.75 -23.51
CA LEU A 393 -23.46 -3.29 -23.01
C LEU A 393 -23.67 -4.73 -23.45
N ILE A 394 -24.16 -5.57 -22.54
CA ILE A 394 -24.63 -6.92 -22.87
C ILE A 394 -26.05 -6.87 -23.47
N GLU A 395 -26.47 -7.95 -24.13
CA GLU A 395 -27.75 -8.04 -24.86
C GLU A 395 -28.96 -7.56 -24.02
N SER A 396 -29.08 -7.99 -22.77
CA SER A 396 -30.18 -7.57 -21.89
C SER A 396 -30.14 -6.09 -21.49
N GLU A 397 -28.95 -5.47 -21.46
CA GLU A 397 -28.79 -4.04 -21.20
C GLU A 397 -29.10 -3.21 -22.46
N GLN A 398 -28.79 -3.73 -23.65
CA GLN A 398 -29.16 -3.12 -24.93
C GLN A 398 -30.68 -3.12 -25.12
N GLU A 399 -31.35 -4.25 -24.85
CA GLU A 399 -32.82 -4.34 -24.86
C GLU A 399 -33.45 -3.36 -23.86
N PHE A 400 -32.90 -3.27 -22.65
CA PHE A 400 -33.36 -2.33 -21.63
C PHE A 400 -33.19 -0.87 -22.07
N LEU A 401 -32.04 -0.51 -22.65
CA LEU A 401 -31.81 0.82 -23.19
C LEU A 401 -32.78 1.15 -24.34
N GLN A 402 -33.11 0.19 -25.20
CA GLN A 402 -34.09 0.37 -26.27
C GLN A 402 -35.51 0.64 -25.73
N GLN A 403 -35.88 -0.02 -24.62
CA GLN A 403 -37.13 0.26 -23.92
C GLN A 403 -37.15 1.69 -23.36
N LEU A 404 -36.05 2.14 -22.74
CA LEU A 404 -35.93 3.52 -22.25
C LEU A 404 -36.01 4.54 -23.38
N ALA A 405 -35.33 4.28 -24.51
CA ALA A 405 -35.38 5.12 -25.70
C ALA A 405 -36.81 5.26 -26.25
N THR A 406 -37.59 4.17 -26.25
CA THR A 406 -39.00 4.19 -26.67
C THR A 406 -39.88 5.06 -25.76
N GLN A 407 -39.59 5.08 -24.45
CA GLN A 407 -40.29 5.98 -23.52
C GLN A 407 -39.86 7.44 -23.73
N LEU A 408 -38.56 7.69 -23.91
CA LEU A 408 -38.02 9.04 -24.13
C LEU A 408 -38.43 9.64 -25.48
N ALA A 409 -38.69 8.81 -26.50
CA ALA A 409 -39.20 9.24 -27.79
C ALA A 409 -40.60 9.90 -27.73
N GLN A 410 -41.34 9.70 -26.62
CA GLN A 410 -42.61 10.40 -26.37
C GLN A 410 -42.41 11.87 -25.97
N GLY A 411 -41.16 12.30 -25.77
CA GLY A 411 -40.77 13.66 -25.42
C GLY A 411 -40.43 13.84 -23.95
N ILE A 412 -39.57 14.83 -23.64
CA ILE A 412 -39.08 15.09 -22.28
C ILE A 412 -40.17 15.61 -21.31
N GLU A 413 -41.32 16.02 -21.85
CA GLU A 413 -42.50 16.46 -21.10
C GLU A 413 -43.46 15.29 -20.80
N ALA A 414 -43.22 14.09 -21.35
CA ALA A 414 -44.05 12.94 -21.09
C ALA A 414 -43.98 12.52 -19.60
N PRO A 415 -45.04 11.89 -19.05
CA PRO A 415 -45.02 11.40 -17.68
C PRO A 415 -43.81 10.49 -17.43
N LYS A 416 -43.09 10.74 -16.33
CA LYS A 416 -41.85 10.03 -15.96
C LYS A 416 -40.66 10.18 -16.93
N ALA A 417 -40.71 11.07 -17.92
CA ALA A 417 -39.59 11.25 -18.85
C ALA A 417 -38.26 11.56 -18.13
N ILE A 418 -38.27 12.35 -17.06
CA ILE A 418 -37.08 12.61 -16.23
C ILE A 418 -36.58 11.34 -15.52
N ASN A 419 -37.49 10.48 -15.04
CA ASN A 419 -37.10 9.20 -14.44
C ASN A 419 -36.39 8.30 -15.47
N TYR A 420 -36.95 8.21 -16.69
CA TYR A 420 -36.36 7.44 -17.78
C TYR A 420 -35.05 8.04 -18.27
N LEU A 421 -34.92 9.37 -18.27
CA LEU A 421 -33.69 10.06 -18.62
C LEU A 421 -32.57 9.71 -17.62
N LEU A 422 -32.85 9.82 -16.31
CA LEU A 422 -31.89 9.45 -15.28
C LEU A 422 -31.41 8.01 -15.43
N ALA A 423 -32.32 7.08 -15.72
CA ALA A 423 -31.96 5.69 -16.01
C ALA A 423 -31.10 5.56 -17.27
N ALA A 424 -31.48 6.21 -18.37
CA ALA A 424 -30.80 6.07 -19.67
C ALA A 424 -29.37 6.63 -19.66
N MET A 425 -29.12 7.72 -18.92
CA MET A 425 -27.78 8.32 -18.77
C MET A 425 -26.73 7.37 -18.17
N LEU A 426 -27.14 6.31 -17.46
CA LEU A 426 -26.21 5.30 -16.92
C LEU A 426 -25.75 4.27 -17.96
N TYR A 427 -26.40 4.21 -19.11
CA TYR A 427 -26.24 3.14 -20.11
C TYR A 427 -25.73 3.62 -21.47
N CYS A 428 -25.69 4.92 -21.72
CA CYS A 428 -25.25 5.43 -23.01
C CYS A 428 -24.54 6.77 -22.86
N CYS A 429 -23.66 7.08 -23.82
CA CYS A 429 -22.96 8.35 -23.86
C CYS A 429 -23.86 9.46 -24.41
N SER A 430 -23.49 10.71 -24.15
CA SER A 430 -24.26 11.90 -24.52
C SER A 430 -24.61 12.03 -26.00
N GLU A 431 -23.79 11.48 -26.89
CA GLU A 431 -24.04 11.44 -28.34
C GLU A 431 -25.32 10.67 -28.71
N GLN A 432 -25.67 9.66 -27.91
CA GLN A 432 -26.84 8.80 -28.10
C GLN A 432 -28.09 9.30 -27.36
N LEU A 433 -27.93 10.28 -26.44
CA LEU A 433 -28.97 10.73 -25.53
C LEU A 433 -29.11 12.27 -25.50
N ARG A 434 -29.14 12.88 -26.68
CA ARG A 434 -29.33 14.34 -26.81
C ARG A 434 -30.80 14.72 -26.64
N ILE A 435 -31.06 15.55 -25.65
CA ILE A 435 -32.34 16.24 -25.49
C ILE A 435 -32.29 17.53 -26.31
N GLU A 436 -33.20 17.66 -27.28
CA GLU A 436 -33.23 18.81 -28.21
C GLU A 436 -33.46 20.14 -27.51
N ASP A 437 -34.31 20.16 -26.48
CA ASP A 437 -34.61 21.35 -25.69
C ASP A 437 -34.28 21.13 -24.20
N ILE A 438 -33.02 21.42 -23.84
CA ILE A 438 -32.52 21.28 -22.47
C ILE A 438 -33.20 22.25 -21.49
N THR A 439 -33.88 23.30 -21.96
CA THR A 439 -34.59 24.26 -21.08
C THR A 439 -35.77 23.62 -20.37
N LYS A 440 -36.26 22.49 -20.90
CA LYS A 440 -37.33 21.67 -20.31
C LYS A 440 -36.85 20.76 -19.18
N LEU A 441 -35.54 20.65 -18.97
CA LEU A 441 -35.02 19.86 -17.85
C LEU A 441 -35.16 20.63 -16.53
N PRO A 442 -35.44 19.91 -15.41
CA PRO A 442 -35.45 20.55 -14.10
C PRO A 442 -34.09 21.18 -13.76
N GLN A 443 -34.11 22.38 -13.17
CA GLN A 443 -32.89 23.13 -12.79
C GLN A 443 -31.91 22.32 -11.93
N TRP A 444 -32.42 21.44 -11.06
CA TRP A 444 -31.60 20.59 -10.20
C TRP A 444 -30.87 19.47 -10.95
N LEU A 445 -31.29 19.12 -12.18
CA LEU A 445 -30.63 18.13 -13.04
C LEU A 445 -29.79 18.78 -14.14
N LEU A 446 -30.16 20.01 -14.55
CA LEU A 446 -29.62 20.68 -15.72
C LEU A 446 -28.08 20.79 -15.69
N SER A 447 -27.50 21.19 -14.55
CA SER A 447 -26.04 21.27 -14.38
C SER A 447 -25.34 19.93 -14.64
N ASP A 448 -25.91 18.84 -14.15
CA ASP A 448 -25.27 17.53 -14.25
C ASP A 448 -25.53 16.86 -15.60
N TYR A 449 -26.69 17.11 -16.21
CA TYR A 449 -26.92 16.77 -17.61
C TYR A 449 -25.97 17.51 -18.56
N GLN A 450 -25.71 18.80 -18.31
CA GLN A 450 -24.74 19.57 -19.10
C GLN A 450 -23.32 19.01 -18.97
N LYS A 451 -22.88 18.64 -17.76
CA LYS A 451 -21.58 17.97 -17.57
C LYS A 451 -21.53 16.63 -18.30
N PHE A 452 -22.60 15.85 -18.24
CA PHE A 452 -22.73 14.59 -18.96
C PHE A 452 -22.66 14.76 -20.48
N VAL A 453 -23.10 15.89 -21.03
CA VAL A 453 -23.05 16.18 -22.48
C VAL A 453 -21.69 16.73 -22.95
N VAL A 454 -20.93 17.36 -22.06
CA VAL A 454 -19.64 17.99 -22.39
C VAL A 454 -18.45 17.03 -22.25
N ASN A 455 -18.56 16.04 -21.37
CA ASN A 455 -17.66 14.88 -21.31
C ASN A 455 -18.07 13.83 -22.35
#